data_AF-A0A2V9VM03-F1
#
_entry.id   AF-A0A2V9VM03-F1
#
_cell.length_a   1.000
_cell.length_b   1.000
_cell.length_c   1.000
_cell.angle_alpha   90.00
_cell.angle_beta   90.00
_cell.angle_gamma   90.00
#
_symmetry.space_group_name_H-M   'P 1'
#
loop_
_entity.id
_entity.type
_entity.pdbx_description
1 polymer ?
#
loop_
_entity_poly.entity_id
_entity_poly.type
_entity_poly.pdbx_seq_one_letter_code
_entity_poly.pdbx_strand_id
1 'polypeptide(L)'
;MKLLAESNPKGPNTITVVGNCRDNVVVQSMDRLSLVARNGASITDRSNGTLSVVDIEDSHSVTMRGFIINGGAEGIQCGSASVCYLTGNTIQSAAGMGVGVGGGSHAFLESNVIQNNGASGLVVSTGSQVLSSNDIFQGNSAQGVDLSSAYFSASNSSFLNNTVGVRAGISTVQLNGGTITGSGGDGMILRGNSSAVFLGPIITGNGGNGVHLEDGSFAGFVAASITGNLSGTDVDCAPQFPITRFVE
;
A
#
# COMPACT_ATOMS: atom_id res chain seq x y z
N MET A 1 -16.67 -17.25 -2.25
CA MET A 1 -16.06 -16.40 -3.29
C MET A 1 -16.43 -16.96 -4.66
N LYS A 2 -16.51 -16.11 -5.68
CA LYS A 2 -16.76 -16.52 -7.06
C LYS A 2 -15.45 -16.54 -7.84
N LEU A 3 -15.06 -17.71 -8.34
CA LEU A 3 -13.87 -17.87 -9.18
C LEU A 3 -14.11 -17.20 -10.54
N LEU A 4 -13.17 -16.36 -10.93
CA LEU A 4 -13.21 -15.55 -12.15
C LEU A 4 -12.20 -16.06 -13.18
N ALA A 5 -12.17 -17.38 -13.44
CA ALA A 5 -11.76 -17.99 -14.72
C ALA A 5 -11.66 -19.53 -14.68
N GLU A 6 -12.30 -20.20 -15.65
CA GLU A 6 -12.04 -21.61 -15.97
C GLU A 6 -11.73 -21.84 -17.46
N SER A 7 -12.08 -20.91 -18.37
CA SER A 7 -12.10 -21.21 -19.81
C SER A 7 -10.87 -20.74 -20.60
N ASN A 8 -10.03 -19.84 -20.06
CA ASN A 8 -8.78 -19.42 -20.72
C ASN A 8 -7.78 -18.79 -19.72
N PRO A 9 -7.03 -19.59 -18.94
CA PRO A 9 -6.15 -19.05 -17.92
C PRO A 9 -4.92 -18.30 -18.45
N LYS A 10 -4.59 -18.40 -19.75
CA LYS A 10 -3.30 -17.88 -20.27
C LYS A 10 -3.35 -16.48 -20.89
N GLY A 11 -4.53 -15.88 -21.08
CA GLY A 11 -4.69 -14.53 -21.59
C GLY A 11 -4.07 -14.22 -22.98
N PRO A 12 -4.16 -12.97 -23.46
CA PRO A 12 -4.78 -11.85 -22.78
C PRO A 12 -6.30 -11.98 -22.73
N ASN A 13 -6.90 -11.72 -21.57
CA ASN A 13 -8.35 -11.65 -21.40
C ASN A 13 -8.73 -10.26 -20.91
N THR A 14 -9.86 -9.71 -21.39
CA THR A 14 -10.40 -8.45 -20.88
C THR A 14 -11.86 -8.62 -20.51
N ILE A 15 -12.19 -8.29 -19.27
CA ILE A 15 -13.56 -8.25 -18.76
C ILE A 15 -13.90 -6.80 -18.46
N THR A 16 -14.89 -6.29 -19.19
CA THR A 16 -15.43 -4.95 -18.93
C THR A 16 -16.59 -5.07 -17.95
N VAL A 17 -16.53 -4.31 -16.85
CA VAL A 17 -17.55 -4.31 -15.81
C VAL A 17 -18.30 -2.98 -15.84
N VAL A 18 -19.64 -3.07 -15.78
CA VAL A 18 -20.56 -1.93 -15.72
C VAL A 18 -21.49 -2.10 -14.52
N GLY A 19 -21.84 -0.99 -13.88
CA GLY A 19 -22.76 -0.98 -12.73
C GLY A 19 -22.11 -1.44 -11.43
N ASN A 20 -22.95 -1.76 -10.44
CA ASN A 20 -22.52 -2.08 -9.08
C ASN A 20 -22.71 -3.56 -8.80
N CYS A 21 -21.62 -4.26 -8.48
CA CYS A 21 -21.62 -5.65 -8.06
C CYS A 21 -21.59 -5.74 -6.53
N ARG A 22 -22.29 -6.72 -5.95
CA ARG A 22 -22.13 -7.08 -4.54
C ARG A 22 -21.65 -8.52 -4.41
N ASP A 23 -20.33 -8.71 -4.36
CA ASP A 23 -19.67 -10.01 -4.45
C ASP A 23 -18.26 -9.99 -3.82
N ASN A 24 -17.68 -11.17 -3.65
CA ASN A 24 -16.27 -11.39 -3.32
C ASN A 24 -15.68 -12.30 -4.42
N VAL A 25 -14.68 -11.77 -5.13
CA VAL A 25 -14.14 -12.34 -6.36
C VAL A 25 -12.78 -12.97 -6.10
N VAL A 26 -12.54 -14.15 -6.68
CA VAL A 26 -11.21 -14.77 -6.72
C VAL A 26 -10.71 -14.80 -8.17
N VAL A 27 -9.50 -14.29 -8.39
CA VAL A 27 -8.71 -14.46 -9.60
C VAL A 27 -7.58 -15.42 -9.27
N GLN A 28 -7.63 -16.63 -9.81
CA GLN A 28 -6.66 -17.67 -9.46
C GLN A 28 -6.03 -18.28 -10.71
N SER A 29 -4.72 -18.48 -10.68
CA SER A 29 -3.95 -19.14 -11.75
C SER A 29 -4.16 -18.49 -13.12
N MET A 30 -4.28 -17.16 -13.14
CA MET A 30 -4.51 -16.37 -14.35
C MET A 30 -3.23 -15.69 -14.82
N ASP A 31 -2.98 -15.74 -16.13
CA ASP A 31 -1.99 -14.92 -16.82
C ASP A 31 -2.69 -13.90 -17.73
N ARG A 32 -2.28 -12.63 -17.63
CA ARG A 32 -2.74 -11.51 -18.48
C ARG A 32 -4.26 -11.31 -18.47
N LEU A 33 -4.84 -11.12 -17.29
CA LEU A 33 -6.24 -10.73 -17.12
C LEU A 33 -6.37 -9.22 -16.91
N SER A 34 -7.25 -8.55 -17.65
CA SER A 34 -7.62 -7.16 -17.41
C SER A 34 -9.09 -7.03 -17.02
N LEU A 35 -9.34 -6.61 -15.79
CA LEU A 35 -10.64 -6.17 -15.31
C LEU A 35 -10.72 -4.64 -15.49
N VAL A 36 -11.74 -4.17 -16.21
CA VAL A 36 -11.87 -2.75 -16.54
C VAL A 36 -13.26 -2.26 -16.18
N ALA A 37 -13.34 -1.39 -15.18
CA ALA A 37 -14.57 -0.70 -14.83
C ALA A 37 -14.92 0.39 -15.86
N ARG A 38 -16.22 0.60 -16.05
CA ARG A 38 -16.80 1.67 -16.85
C ARG A 38 -17.81 2.43 -16.00
N ASN A 39 -17.87 3.75 -16.18
CA ASN A 39 -18.88 4.61 -15.57
C ASN A 39 -18.98 4.43 -14.04
N GLY A 40 -17.84 4.35 -13.35
CA GLY A 40 -17.79 4.22 -11.88
C GLY A 40 -18.24 2.85 -11.37
N ALA A 41 -18.08 1.78 -12.16
CA ALA A 41 -18.47 0.44 -11.73
C ALA A 41 -17.78 0.05 -10.41
N SER A 42 -18.52 -0.63 -9.55
CA SER A 42 -18.07 -0.95 -8.20
C SER A 42 -18.19 -2.44 -7.87
N ILE A 43 -17.36 -2.91 -6.96
CA ILE A 43 -17.51 -4.21 -6.31
C ILE A 43 -17.61 -3.94 -4.81
N THR A 44 -18.75 -4.30 -4.23
CA THR A 44 -19.05 -4.12 -2.82
C THR A 44 -19.04 -5.46 -2.14
N ASP A 45 -18.40 -5.52 -0.99
CA ASP A 45 -18.31 -6.71 -0.17
C ASP A 45 -19.68 -7.35 0.12
N ARG A 46 -19.74 -8.66 -0.04
CA ARG A 46 -20.90 -9.49 0.32
C ARG A 46 -20.68 -10.25 1.63
N SER A 47 -19.42 -10.38 2.05
CA SER A 47 -18.99 -11.20 3.18
C SER A 47 -19.14 -10.53 4.55
N ASN A 48 -19.48 -9.23 4.59
CA ASN A 48 -19.55 -8.41 5.80
C ASN A 48 -18.20 -8.35 6.54
N GLY A 49 -17.13 -8.10 5.80
CA GLY A 49 -15.79 -7.85 6.32
C GLY A 49 -14.99 -9.11 6.63
N THR A 50 -15.41 -10.28 6.14
CA THR A 50 -14.76 -11.57 6.47
C THR A 50 -13.88 -12.12 5.36
N LEU A 51 -14.04 -11.65 4.13
CA LEU A 51 -13.25 -12.04 2.96
C LEU A 51 -12.77 -10.79 2.22
N SER A 52 -11.69 -10.91 1.46
CA SER A 52 -11.27 -9.85 0.55
C SER A 52 -12.35 -9.62 -0.53
N VAL A 53 -12.53 -8.38 -0.98
CA VAL A 53 -13.49 -8.11 -2.09
C VAL A 53 -12.96 -8.67 -3.40
N VAL A 54 -11.65 -8.48 -3.65
CA VAL A 54 -10.94 -9.14 -4.74
C VAL A 54 -9.71 -9.83 -4.20
N ASP A 55 -9.63 -11.12 -4.42
CA ASP A 55 -8.54 -11.99 -4.01
C ASP A 55 -7.80 -12.50 -5.25
N ILE A 56 -6.54 -12.11 -5.42
CA ILE A 56 -5.71 -12.45 -6.58
C ILE A 56 -4.58 -13.36 -6.10
N GLU A 57 -4.61 -14.61 -6.55
CA GLU A 57 -3.72 -15.66 -6.09
C GLU A 57 -3.08 -16.39 -7.28
N ASP A 58 -1.79 -16.71 -7.19
CA ASP A 58 -1.04 -17.47 -8.21
C ASP A 58 -1.21 -16.90 -9.63
N SER A 59 -1.29 -15.56 -9.76
CA SER A 59 -1.70 -14.93 -11.01
C SER A 59 -0.70 -13.88 -11.50
N HIS A 60 -0.38 -13.91 -12.80
CA HIS A 60 0.60 -13.05 -13.43
C HIS A 60 -0.08 -12.01 -14.31
N SER A 61 0.34 -10.75 -14.23
CA SER A 61 -0.17 -9.64 -15.03
C SER A 61 -1.70 -9.47 -14.93
N VAL A 62 -2.21 -9.36 -13.71
CA VAL A 62 -3.63 -9.06 -13.44
C VAL A 62 -3.81 -7.55 -13.29
N THR A 63 -4.55 -6.94 -14.21
CA THR A 63 -4.86 -5.51 -14.19
C THR A 63 -6.27 -5.28 -13.65
N MET A 64 -6.39 -4.39 -12.68
CA MET A 64 -7.65 -3.81 -12.21
C MET A 64 -7.65 -2.31 -12.44
N ARG A 65 -8.61 -1.83 -13.24
CA ARG A 65 -8.66 -0.42 -13.62
C ARG A 65 -10.01 0.25 -13.40
N GLY A 66 -10.00 1.39 -12.70
CA GLY A 66 -11.13 2.31 -12.59
C GLY A 66 -12.24 1.88 -11.63
N PHE A 67 -12.01 0.87 -10.80
CA PHE A 67 -13.04 0.33 -9.91
C PHE A 67 -13.21 1.18 -8.66
N ILE A 68 -14.43 1.17 -8.12
CA ILE A 68 -14.68 1.48 -6.72
C ILE A 68 -14.83 0.16 -5.96
N ILE A 69 -13.92 -0.14 -5.04
CA ILE A 69 -13.93 -1.34 -4.19
C ILE A 69 -14.36 -0.92 -2.78
N ASN A 70 -15.44 -1.52 -2.28
CA ASN A 70 -16.05 -1.14 -0.99
C ASN A 70 -16.10 -2.34 -0.04
N GLY A 71 -15.54 -2.21 1.16
CA GLY A 71 -15.64 -3.23 2.21
C GLY A 71 -14.58 -4.32 2.11
N GLY A 72 -14.87 -5.46 2.75
CA GLY A 72 -14.01 -6.64 2.80
C GLY A 72 -13.14 -6.68 4.06
N ALA A 73 -12.57 -7.86 4.36
CA ALA A 73 -11.45 -7.96 5.29
C ALA A 73 -10.26 -7.16 4.71
N GLU A 74 -10.00 -7.40 3.43
CA GLU A 74 -9.17 -6.58 2.55
C GLU A 74 -10.01 -6.05 1.38
N GLY A 75 -9.72 -4.85 0.88
CA GLY A 75 -10.30 -4.39 -0.39
C GLY A 75 -9.79 -5.24 -1.56
N ILE A 76 -8.47 -5.27 -1.74
CA ILE A 76 -7.80 -6.11 -2.75
C ILE A 76 -6.63 -6.85 -2.10
N GLN A 77 -6.56 -8.16 -2.29
CA GLN A 77 -5.44 -9.00 -1.90
C GLN A 77 -4.68 -9.45 -3.16
N CYS A 78 -3.36 -9.24 -3.17
CA CYS A 78 -2.42 -9.72 -4.20
C CYS A 78 -1.41 -10.67 -3.52
N GLY A 79 -1.69 -11.97 -3.61
CA GLY A 79 -0.99 -13.03 -2.89
C GLY A 79 -0.36 -14.08 -3.79
N SER A 80 0.38 -15.02 -3.17
CA SER A 80 1.02 -16.18 -3.80
C SER A 80 1.80 -15.86 -5.08
N ALA A 81 2.87 -15.06 -4.95
CA ALA A 81 3.75 -14.66 -6.04
C ALA A 81 3.05 -13.98 -7.24
N SER A 82 1.90 -13.35 -7.01
CA SER A 82 1.13 -12.69 -8.06
C SER A 82 1.79 -11.40 -8.54
N VAL A 83 1.42 -10.96 -9.74
CA VAL A 83 1.80 -9.66 -10.31
C VAL A 83 0.54 -8.86 -10.63
N CYS A 84 0.28 -7.83 -9.83
CA CYS A 84 -0.94 -7.02 -9.90
C CYS A 84 -0.68 -5.60 -10.39
N TYR A 85 -1.53 -5.09 -11.29
CA TYR A 85 -1.52 -3.71 -11.77
C TYR A 85 -2.82 -3.04 -11.35
N LEU A 86 -2.75 -2.09 -10.43
CA LEU A 86 -3.91 -1.36 -9.91
C LEU A 86 -3.84 0.08 -10.44
N THR A 87 -4.78 0.46 -11.30
CA THR A 87 -4.77 1.79 -11.92
C THR A 87 -6.09 2.53 -11.74
N GLY A 88 -6.05 3.73 -11.15
CA GLY A 88 -7.22 4.60 -11.08
C GLY A 88 -8.37 4.05 -10.24
N ASN A 89 -8.09 3.17 -9.27
CA ASN A 89 -9.12 2.58 -8.42
C ASN A 89 -9.34 3.44 -7.17
N THR A 90 -10.56 3.42 -6.63
CA THR A 90 -10.87 3.87 -5.27
C THR A 90 -11.13 2.65 -4.40
N ILE A 91 -10.36 2.45 -3.35
CA ILE A 91 -10.42 1.28 -2.46
C ILE A 91 -10.70 1.77 -1.06
N GLN A 92 -11.86 1.43 -0.51
CA GLN A 92 -12.33 2.08 0.71
C GLN A 92 -13.21 1.22 1.61
N SER A 93 -13.27 1.63 2.88
CA SER A 93 -14.18 1.08 3.88
C SER A 93 -14.01 -0.42 4.12
N ALA A 94 -12.83 -0.98 3.83
CA ALA A 94 -12.48 -2.32 4.30
C ALA A 94 -12.49 -2.34 5.83
N ALA A 95 -12.97 -3.45 6.42
CA ALA A 95 -12.92 -3.66 7.85
C ALA A 95 -11.47 -3.81 8.35
N GLY A 96 -10.59 -4.38 7.52
CA GLY A 96 -9.15 -4.43 7.73
C GLY A 96 -8.42 -3.45 6.82
N MET A 97 -7.50 -3.97 6.00
CA MET A 97 -6.62 -3.16 5.15
C MET A 97 -7.24 -2.85 3.78
N GLY A 98 -6.82 -1.77 3.13
CA GLY A 98 -7.28 -1.46 1.77
C GLY A 98 -6.72 -2.43 0.74
N VAL A 99 -5.39 -2.52 0.67
CA VAL A 99 -4.65 -3.41 -0.24
C VAL A 99 -3.63 -4.24 0.54
N GLY A 100 -3.63 -5.55 0.32
CA GLY A 100 -2.59 -6.45 0.81
C GLY A 100 -1.73 -6.98 -0.33
N VAL A 101 -0.40 -6.93 -0.18
CA VAL A 101 0.57 -7.52 -1.11
C VAL A 101 1.52 -8.41 -0.32
N GLY A 102 1.44 -9.72 -0.55
CA GLY A 102 2.11 -10.72 0.28
C GLY A 102 2.62 -11.93 -0.50
N GLY A 103 3.44 -12.76 0.18
CA GLY A 103 3.90 -14.03 -0.38
C GLY A 103 4.78 -13.90 -1.62
N GLY A 104 5.71 -12.94 -1.62
CA GLY A 104 6.61 -12.66 -2.75
C GLY A 104 5.92 -12.02 -3.96
N SER A 105 4.73 -11.45 -3.78
CA SER A 105 3.97 -10.82 -4.87
C SER A 105 4.51 -9.42 -5.21
N HIS A 106 4.26 -8.97 -6.44
CA HIS A 106 4.59 -7.64 -6.91
C HIS A 106 3.33 -6.86 -7.29
N ALA A 107 3.23 -5.61 -6.84
CA ALA A 107 2.15 -4.74 -7.28
C ALA A 107 2.66 -3.40 -7.82
N PHE A 108 1.98 -2.93 -8.87
CA PHE A 108 2.20 -1.63 -9.49
C PHE A 108 0.92 -0.83 -9.32
N LEU A 109 1.00 0.22 -8.50
CA LEU A 109 -0.11 1.11 -8.18
C LEU A 109 0.10 2.42 -8.94
N GLU A 110 -0.94 2.88 -9.61
CA GLU A 110 -0.93 4.14 -10.34
C GLU A 110 -2.26 4.89 -10.16
N SER A 111 -2.19 6.12 -9.67
CA SER A 111 -3.35 7.03 -9.56
C SER A 111 -4.54 6.46 -8.78
N ASN A 112 -4.30 5.61 -7.79
CA ASN A 112 -5.34 5.06 -6.93
C ASN A 112 -5.62 5.98 -5.73
N VAL A 113 -6.81 5.85 -5.16
CA VAL A 113 -7.20 6.43 -3.88
C VAL A 113 -7.54 5.29 -2.92
N ILE A 114 -6.72 5.11 -1.89
CA ILE A 114 -6.85 4.03 -0.90
C ILE A 114 -7.17 4.68 0.45
N GLN A 115 -8.43 4.60 0.87
CA GLN A 115 -8.95 5.50 1.90
C GLN A 115 -9.93 4.90 2.90
N ASN A 116 -9.96 5.47 4.10
CA ASN A 116 -10.99 5.19 5.11
C ASN A 116 -11.15 3.69 5.41
N ASN A 117 -10.04 2.95 5.44
CA ASN A 117 -10.03 1.54 5.82
C ASN A 117 -9.84 1.39 7.34
N GLY A 118 -10.36 0.31 7.90
CA GLY A 118 -10.36 0.02 9.34
C GLY A 118 -8.97 -0.28 9.92
N ALA A 119 -8.00 -0.59 9.07
CA ALA A 119 -6.59 -0.73 9.41
C ALA A 119 -5.72 0.12 8.46
N SER A 120 -4.66 -0.47 7.91
CA SER A 120 -3.73 0.24 7.02
C SER A 120 -4.28 0.40 5.60
N GLY A 121 -3.90 1.46 4.90
CA GLY A 121 -4.26 1.63 3.48
C GLY A 121 -3.64 0.51 2.63
N LEU A 122 -2.32 0.35 2.72
CA LEU A 122 -1.57 -0.71 2.06
C LEU A 122 -0.71 -1.47 3.06
N VAL A 123 -0.67 -2.79 2.95
CA VAL A 123 0.27 -3.67 3.64
C VAL A 123 1.13 -4.41 2.62
N VAL A 124 2.44 -4.37 2.79
CA VAL A 124 3.40 -5.11 1.95
C VAL A 124 4.26 -5.99 2.84
N SER A 125 4.27 -7.29 2.58
CA SER A 125 4.96 -8.23 3.46
C SER A 125 5.61 -9.41 2.76
N THR A 126 6.47 -10.14 3.46
CA THR A 126 6.96 -11.46 3.05
C THR A 126 7.68 -11.42 1.69
N GLY A 127 8.70 -10.57 1.58
CA GLY A 127 9.53 -10.43 0.37
C GLY A 127 8.84 -9.75 -0.81
N SER A 128 7.63 -9.22 -0.60
CA SER A 128 6.84 -8.57 -1.66
C SER A 128 7.35 -7.17 -1.98
N GLN A 129 6.97 -6.68 -3.16
CA GLN A 129 7.43 -5.40 -3.68
C GLN A 129 6.26 -4.58 -4.22
N VAL A 130 6.25 -3.28 -3.91
CA VAL A 130 5.27 -2.35 -4.46
C VAL A 130 5.94 -1.13 -5.05
N LEU A 131 5.56 -0.80 -6.29
CA LEU A 131 5.84 0.48 -6.92
C LEU A 131 4.54 1.28 -6.97
N SER A 132 4.54 2.47 -6.38
CA SER A 132 3.39 3.38 -6.30
C SER A 132 3.69 4.68 -7.03
N SER A 133 2.73 5.19 -7.79
CA SER A 133 2.88 6.42 -8.56
C SER A 133 1.59 7.24 -8.55
N ASN A 134 1.70 8.48 -8.04
CA ASN A 134 0.56 9.40 -7.93
C ASN A 134 -0.63 8.81 -7.15
N ASP A 135 -0.38 7.88 -6.22
CA ASP A 135 -1.42 7.30 -5.39
C ASP A 135 -1.67 8.16 -4.15
N ILE A 136 -2.87 8.06 -3.59
CA ILE A 136 -3.27 8.74 -2.36
C ILE A 136 -3.69 7.68 -1.34
N PHE A 137 -3.00 7.65 -0.19
CA PHE A 137 -3.32 6.82 0.96
C PHE A 137 -3.87 7.74 2.06
N GLN A 138 -5.18 7.75 2.31
CA GLN A 138 -5.78 8.77 3.18
C GLN A 138 -6.82 8.30 4.19
N GLY A 139 -6.79 8.87 5.39
CA GLY A 139 -7.85 8.63 6.39
C GLY A 139 -7.94 7.17 6.85
N ASN A 140 -6.90 6.37 6.66
CA ASN A 140 -6.89 4.99 7.13
C ASN A 140 -6.65 4.97 8.64
N SER A 141 -7.37 4.09 9.34
CA SER A 141 -7.41 4.10 10.81
C SER A 141 -6.06 3.72 11.44
N ALA A 142 -5.17 3.06 10.67
CA ALA A 142 -3.80 2.75 11.06
C ALA A 142 -2.78 3.46 10.14
N GLN A 143 -1.87 2.72 9.49
CA GLN A 143 -0.85 3.32 8.63
C GLN A 143 -1.43 3.66 7.24
N GLY A 144 -0.89 4.70 6.57
CA GLY A 144 -1.10 4.84 5.13
C GLY A 144 -0.50 3.65 4.38
N VAL A 145 0.77 3.34 4.67
CA VAL A 145 1.48 2.15 4.19
C VAL A 145 2.23 1.48 5.34
N ASP A 146 2.11 0.15 5.45
CA ASP A 146 2.81 -0.67 6.42
C ASP A 146 3.64 -1.78 5.76
N LEU A 147 4.93 -1.85 6.09
CA LEU A 147 5.90 -2.74 5.46
C LEU A 147 6.53 -3.68 6.48
N SER A 148 6.64 -4.96 6.11
CA SER A 148 7.31 -5.99 6.92
C SER A 148 8.12 -6.95 6.04
N SER A 149 9.45 -6.85 6.09
CA SER A 149 10.34 -7.64 5.22
C SER A 149 10.04 -7.44 3.73
N ALA A 150 9.94 -6.19 3.28
CA ALA A 150 9.42 -5.84 1.97
C ALA A 150 10.14 -4.63 1.33
N TYR A 151 9.84 -4.36 0.05
CA TYR A 151 10.30 -3.18 -0.69
C TYR A 151 9.11 -2.31 -1.11
N PHE A 152 9.25 -1.00 -0.91
CA PHE A 152 8.28 -0.02 -1.40
C PHE A 152 8.98 1.18 -2.01
N SER A 153 8.56 1.55 -3.22
CA SER A 153 8.97 2.78 -3.87
C SER A 153 7.75 3.59 -4.24
N ALA A 154 7.72 4.85 -3.84
CA ALA A 154 6.63 5.77 -4.16
C ALA A 154 7.18 6.94 -4.96
N SER A 155 6.51 7.27 -6.05
CA SER A 155 6.77 8.46 -6.87
C SER A 155 5.57 9.39 -6.81
N ASN A 156 5.77 10.60 -6.30
CA ASN A 156 4.74 11.64 -6.19
C ASN A 156 3.43 11.18 -5.52
N SER A 157 3.52 10.27 -4.55
CA SER A 157 2.36 9.73 -3.83
C SER A 157 2.14 10.47 -2.51
N SER A 158 0.90 10.49 -2.05
CA SER A 158 0.48 11.27 -0.89
C SER A 158 -0.06 10.38 0.23
N PHE A 159 0.37 10.64 1.46
CA PHE A 159 -0.02 9.91 2.66
C PHE A 159 -0.64 10.90 3.65
N LEU A 160 -1.97 10.92 3.72
CA LEU A 160 -2.73 12.02 4.29
C LEU A 160 -3.60 11.56 5.45
N ASN A 161 -3.50 12.20 6.61
CA ASN A 161 -4.47 12.00 7.71
C ASN A 161 -4.62 10.53 8.17
N ASN A 162 -3.53 9.75 8.17
CA ASN A 162 -3.51 8.40 8.72
C ASN A 162 -3.04 8.44 10.18
N THR A 163 -3.10 7.33 10.94
CA THR A 163 -2.46 7.31 12.27
C THR A 163 -0.93 7.47 12.15
N VAL A 164 -0.32 6.81 11.16
CA VAL A 164 1.08 7.03 10.75
C VAL A 164 1.10 7.07 9.23
N GLY A 165 1.88 7.95 8.61
CA GLY A 165 1.96 8.03 7.15
C GLY A 165 2.51 6.73 6.54
N VAL A 166 3.75 6.39 6.88
CA VAL A 166 4.44 5.17 6.43
C VAL A 166 5.16 4.50 7.59
N ARG A 167 5.01 3.18 7.77
CA ARG A 167 5.80 2.40 8.72
C ARG A 167 6.57 1.31 7.99
N ALA A 168 7.86 1.18 8.29
CA ALA A 168 8.71 0.15 7.72
C ALA A 168 9.44 -0.66 8.80
N GLY A 169 9.21 -1.97 8.80
CA GLY A 169 9.94 -2.95 9.62
C GLY A 169 10.75 -3.90 8.75
N ILE A 170 12.06 -4.00 9.00
CA ILE A 170 12.98 -4.86 8.22
C ILE A 170 12.81 -4.64 6.71
N SER A 171 12.64 -3.39 6.27
CA SER A 171 12.18 -3.07 4.91
C SER A 171 12.98 -1.96 4.27
N THR A 172 12.90 -1.88 2.94
CA THR A 172 13.53 -0.81 2.15
C THR A 172 12.46 0.09 1.55
N VAL A 173 12.61 1.40 1.75
CA VAL A 173 11.68 2.43 1.26
C VAL A 173 12.40 3.43 0.39
N GLN A 174 11.79 3.82 -0.73
CA GLN A 174 12.21 4.96 -1.52
C GLN A 174 11.03 5.90 -1.74
N LEU A 175 11.16 7.15 -1.32
CA LEU A 175 10.15 8.18 -1.55
C LEU A 175 10.73 9.23 -2.50
N ASN A 176 10.20 9.28 -3.72
CA ASN A 176 10.58 10.26 -4.75
C ASN A 176 9.46 11.30 -4.92
N GLY A 177 9.65 12.47 -4.34
CA GLY A 177 8.62 13.49 -4.21
C GLY A 177 7.46 13.04 -3.33
N GLY A 178 6.29 13.65 -3.53
CA GLY A 178 5.09 13.34 -2.76
C GLY A 178 5.06 14.03 -1.39
N THR A 179 4.03 13.73 -0.62
CA THR A 179 3.77 14.40 0.67
C THR A 179 3.29 13.42 1.73
N ILE A 180 3.83 13.53 2.95
CA ILE A 180 3.30 12.89 4.15
C ILE A 180 2.83 13.99 5.11
N THR A 181 1.53 14.06 5.38
CA THR A 181 0.98 15.13 6.23
C THR A 181 -0.29 14.77 6.96
N GLY A 182 -0.55 15.47 8.05
CA GLY A 182 -1.77 15.35 8.84
C GLY A 182 -1.88 14.04 9.61
N SER A 183 -0.81 13.23 9.66
CA SER A 183 -0.86 11.97 10.39
C SER A 183 -1.07 12.23 11.89
N GLY A 184 -1.87 11.40 12.58
CA GLY A 184 -2.15 11.58 14.01
C GLY A 184 -0.91 11.38 14.89
N GLY A 185 -0.02 10.48 14.49
CA GLY A 185 1.30 10.25 15.07
C GLY A 185 2.40 10.69 14.10
N ASP A 186 3.45 9.88 13.97
CA ASP A 186 4.60 10.19 13.13
C ASP A 186 4.24 10.19 11.64
N GLY A 187 4.95 11.01 10.86
CA GLY A 187 4.89 10.95 9.40
C GLY A 187 5.44 9.61 8.90
N MET A 188 6.65 9.24 9.32
CA MET A 188 7.29 7.99 8.95
C MET A 188 8.03 7.33 10.12
N ILE A 189 7.87 6.01 10.28
CA ILE A 189 8.57 5.20 11.27
C ILE A 189 9.44 4.16 10.56
N LEU A 190 10.72 4.10 10.92
CA LEU A 190 11.68 3.10 10.46
C LEU A 190 12.17 2.26 11.62
N ARG A 191 12.01 0.95 11.54
CA ARG A 191 12.41 0.01 12.60
C ARG A 191 13.02 -1.28 12.10
N GLY A 192 13.75 -1.95 12.98
CA GLY A 192 14.27 -3.29 12.74
C GLY A 192 15.19 -3.36 11.53
N ASN A 193 16.24 -2.52 11.48
CA ASN A 193 17.18 -2.46 10.36
C ASN A 193 16.55 -2.03 9.03
N SER A 194 15.54 -1.15 9.06
CA SER A 194 14.94 -0.62 7.83
C SER A 194 15.80 0.46 7.20
N SER A 195 15.74 0.59 5.87
CA SER A 195 16.42 1.65 5.13
C SER A 195 15.43 2.50 4.36
N ALA A 196 15.55 3.82 4.42
CA ALA A 196 14.79 4.73 3.59
C ALA A 196 15.67 5.72 2.85
N VAL A 197 15.30 6.03 1.61
CA VAL A 197 15.85 7.15 0.86
C VAL A 197 14.74 8.11 0.49
N PHE A 198 14.87 9.35 0.92
CA PHE A 198 13.96 10.45 0.66
C PHE A 198 14.56 11.35 -0.42
N LEU A 199 13.90 11.42 -1.57
CA LEU A 199 14.31 12.21 -2.74
C LEU A 199 13.25 13.28 -3.01
N GLY A 200 13.37 14.46 -2.41
CA GLY A 200 12.42 15.55 -2.60
C GLY A 200 11.02 15.46 -1.95
N PRO A 201 10.70 14.55 -1.00
CA PRO A 201 9.37 14.56 -0.40
C PRO A 201 9.19 15.73 0.58
N ILE A 202 7.92 16.08 0.83
CA ILE A 202 7.51 17.01 1.88
C ILE A 202 6.89 16.22 3.03
N ILE A 203 7.40 16.37 4.24
CA ILE A 203 6.89 15.71 5.45
C ILE A 203 6.62 16.79 6.50
N THR A 204 5.34 17.09 6.73
CA THR A 204 4.95 18.26 7.52
C THR A 204 3.60 18.08 8.20
N GLY A 205 3.34 18.81 9.28
CA GLY A 205 2.03 18.83 9.93
C GLY A 205 1.57 17.47 10.47
N ASN A 206 2.49 16.56 10.75
CA ASN A 206 2.19 15.30 11.44
C ASN A 206 2.15 15.56 12.96
N GLY A 207 1.29 14.83 13.67
CA GLY A 207 1.07 15.00 15.09
C GLY A 207 2.32 14.68 15.91
N GLY A 208 3.03 13.62 15.56
CA GLY A 208 4.30 13.21 16.15
C GLY A 208 5.52 13.77 15.41
N ASN A 209 6.55 12.93 15.27
CA ASN A 209 7.76 13.25 14.53
C ASN A 209 7.50 13.28 13.02
N GLY A 210 8.32 14.00 12.26
CA GLY A 210 8.32 13.87 10.80
C GLY A 210 8.81 12.48 10.39
N VAL A 211 10.03 12.13 10.81
CA VAL A 211 10.63 10.81 10.60
C VAL A 211 11.23 10.30 11.92
N HIS A 212 10.83 9.12 12.36
CA HIS A 212 11.34 8.44 13.55
C HIS A 212 12.14 7.19 13.16
N LEU A 213 13.40 7.12 13.62
CA LEU A 213 14.31 6.02 13.37
C LEU A 213 14.60 5.23 14.65
N GLU A 214 14.24 3.95 14.64
CA GLU A 214 14.57 2.96 15.67
C GLU A 214 15.80 2.11 15.25
N ASP A 215 16.13 1.10 16.07
CA ASP A 215 17.34 0.30 15.96
C ASP A 215 17.66 -0.25 14.58
N GLY A 216 18.93 -0.08 14.21
CA GLY A 216 19.48 -0.54 12.95
C GLY A 216 19.06 0.28 11.74
N SER A 217 18.13 1.21 11.90
CA SER A 217 17.49 1.86 10.77
C SER A 217 18.32 3.02 10.23
N PHE A 218 18.20 3.23 8.92
CA PHE A 218 18.93 4.26 8.19
C PHE A 218 17.99 5.10 7.35
N ALA A 219 18.20 6.41 7.32
CA ALA A 219 17.53 7.33 6.41
C ALA A 219 18.54 8.22 5.68
N GLY A 220 18.45 8.24 4.35
CA GLY A 220 19.16 9.20 3.50
C GLY A 220 18.20 10.28 3.00
N PHE A 221 18.55 11.54 3.17
CA PHE A 221 17.72 12.68 2.75
C PHE A 221 18.40 13.46 1.62
N VAL A 222 17.71 13.59 0.49
CA VAL A 222 18.16 14.34 -0.68
C VAL A 222 17.05 15.29 -1.09
N ALA A 223 17.26 16.60 -0.93
CA ALA A 223 16.26 17.64 -1.20
C ALA A 223 14.91 17.44 -0.47
N ALA A 224 14.87 16.62 0.59
CA ALA A 224 13.67 16.42 1.38
C ALA A 224 13.37 17.64 2.27
N SER A 225 12.09 17.99 2.42
CA SER A 225 11.63 19.02 3.35
C SER A 225 10.86 18.36 4.48
N ILE A 226 11.49 18.28 5.65
CA ILE A 226 10.89 17.68 6.85
C ILE A 226 10.85 18.79 7.88
N THR A 227 9.71 19.48 7.98
CA THR A 227 9.55 20.68 8.80
C THR A 227 8.12 20.83 9.28
N GLY A 228 7.91 21.52 10.40
CA GLY A 228 6.57 21.88 10.87
C GLY A 228 5.74 20.67 11.32
N ASN A 229 6.40 19.61 11.78
CA ASN A 229 5.75 18.53 12.51
C ASN A 229 5.46 19.01 13.93
N LEU A 230 4.30 18.62 14.47
CA LEU A 230 3.61 19.38 15.50
C LEU A 230 4.22 19.15 16.89
N SER A 231 3.93 18.00 17.50
CA SER A 231 4.37 17.70 18.87
C SER A 231 5.66 16.91 18.94
N GLY A 232 6.17 16.43 17.80
CA GLY A 232 7.47 15.76 17.68
C GLY A 232 8.56 16.63 17.05
N THR A 233 9.73 16.03 16.83
CA THR A 233 10.82 16.64 16.06
C THR A 233 10.64 16.37 14.57
N ASP A 234 11.33 17.14 13.72
CA ASP A 234 11.32 16.86 12.29
C ASP A 234 11.95 15.50 11.98
N VAL A 235 13.12 15.21 12.57
CA VAL A 235 13.75 13.89 12.51
C VAL A 235 14.17 13.48 13.92
N ASP A 236 13.76 12.29 14.35
CA ASP A 236 14.09 11.67 15.63
C ASP A 236 14.89 10.39 15.41
N CYS A 237 16.01 10.26 16.11
CA CYS A 237 16.87 9.08 16.08
C CYS A 237 16.91 8.48 17.49
N ALA A 238 16.15 7.41 17.71
CA ALA A 238 15.91 6.83 19.03
C ALA A 238 16.29 5.34 19.12
N PRO A 239 17.56 4.95 18.87
CA PRO A 239 17.98 3.57 19.02
C PRO A 239 17.84 3.10 20.48
N GLN A 240 17.25 1.93 20.70
CA GLN A 240 17.14 1.25 21.98
C GLN A 240 18.30 0.28 22.25
N PHE A 241 18.95 -0.23 21.19
CA PHE A 241 20.00 -1.24 21.28
C PHE A 241 21.27 -0.86 20.50
N PRO A 242 22.47 -1.23 21.00
CA PRO A 242 23.70 -1.04 20.25
C PRO A 242 23.72 -1.85 18.96
N ILE A 243 24.15 -1.23 17.87
CA ILE A 243 24.37 -1.90 16.58
C ILE A 243 25.87 -2.16 16.42
N THR A 244 26.26 -3.40 16.19
CA THR A 244 27.64 -3.78 15.86
C THR A 244 27.73 -4.18 14.39
N ARG A 245 28.61 -3.54 13.62
CA ARG A 245 28.93 -3.92 12.24
C ARG A 245 30.42 -4.23 12.14
N PHE A 246 30.77 -5.39 11.59
CA PHE A 246 32.15 -5.67 11.21
C PHE A 246 32.50 -4.83 9.99
N VAL A 247 33.59 -4.07 10.08
CA VAL A 247 34.17 -3.32 8.96
C VAL A 247 35.40 -4.12 8.53
N GLU A 248 35.33 -4.73 7.35
CA GLU A 248 36.51 -5.25 6.64
C GLU A 248 36.98 -4.22 5.62
#